data_AF-A0A0X8JHB3-F1
#
_entry.id   AF-A0A0X8JHB3-F1
#
_cell.length_a   1.000
_cell.length_b   1.000
_cell.length_c   1.000
_cell.angle_alpha   90.00
_cell.angle_beta   90.00
_cell.angle_gamma   90.00
#
_symmetry.space_group_name_H-M   'P 1'
#
loop_
_entity.id
_entity.type
_entity.pdbx_description
1 polymer ?
#
loop_
_entity_poly.entity_id
_entity_poly.type
_entity_poly.pdbx_seq_one_letter_code
_entity_poly.pdbx_strand_id
1 'polypeptide(L)' 'MEHNNVKPVDITENVLTMLGRKMSSGRDLTMSERLMAMTATAQTTSNRYGPGPADMVVQQPELPETVKGVLANFTGV' A
#
# COMPACT_ATOMS: atom_id res chain seq x y z
N MET A 1 -31.43 4.06 -17.98
CA MET A 1 -30.07 3.79 -18.50
C MET A 1 -29.31 3.07 -17.41
N GLU A 2 -29.21 1.74 -17.51
CA GLU A 2 -28.36 0.95 -16.62
C GLU A 2 -26.91 1.35 -16.93
N HIS A 3 -26.24 2.00 -15.99
CA HIS A 3 -24.85 2.37 -16.16
C HIS A 3 -24.04 1.08 -16.07
N ASN A 4 -23.63 0.54 -17.21
CA ASN A 4 -22.65 -0.54 -17.28
C ASN A 4 -21.38 -0.01 -16.60
N ASN A 5 -21.20 -0.37 -15.33
CA ASN A 5 -20.08 0.04 -14.50
C ASN A 5 -18.86 -0.76 -14.97
N VAL A 6 -18.31 -0.35 -16.10
CA VAL A 6 -17.05 -0.90 -16.63
C VAL A 6 -15.96 -0.41 -15.69
N LYS A 7 -15.66 -1.22 -14.68
CA LYS A 7 -14.45 -1.01 -13.88
C LYS A 7 -13.27 -1.11 -14.85
N PRO A 8 -12.35 -0.13 -14.86
CA PRO A 8 -11.11 -0.29 -15.60
C PRO A 8 -10.51 -1.61 -15.15
N VAL A 9 -10.22 -2.49 -16.12
CA VAL A 9 -9.54 -3.74 -15.83
C VAL A 9 -8.20 -3.39 -15.21
N ASP A 10 -8.02 -3.69 -13.92
CA ASP A 10 -6.72 -3.52 -13.27
C ASP A 10 -5.79 -4.58 -13.87
N ILE A 11 -4.95 -4.14 -14.80
CA ILE A 11 -3.99 -4.98 -15.52
C ILE A 11 -3.14 -5.77 -14.53
N THR A 12 -2.85 -5.18 -13.37
CA THR A 12 -2.06 -5.75 -12.29
C THR A 12 -2.78 -6.92 -11.63
N GLU A 13 -4.10 -6.82 -11.39
CA GLU A 13 -4.92 -7.91 -10.82
C GLU A 13 -5.02 -9.11 -11.78
N ASN A 14 -5.20 -8.84 -13.07
CA ASN A 14 -5.27 -9.89 -14.09
C ASN A 14 -3.95 -10.65 -14.24
N VAL A 15 -2.83 -9.93 -14.24
CA VAL A 15 -1.49 -10.50 -14.30
C VAL A 15 -1.24 -11.38 -13.08
N LEU A 16 -1.51 -10.90 -11.86
CA LEU A 16 -1.34 -11.69 -10.64
C LEU A 16 -2.25 -12.93 -10.63
N THR A 17 -3.48 -12.80 -11.12
CA THR A 17 -4.43 -13.92 -11.23
C THR A 17 -3.95 -14.97 -12.22
N MET A 18 -3.45 -14.56 -13.39
CA MET A 18 -2.95 -15.47 -14.42
C MET A 18 -1.70 -16.23 -13.94
N LEU A 19 -0.74 -15.51 -13.36
CA LEU A 19 0.50 -16.08 -12.84
C LEU A 19 0.24 -16.97 -11.62
N GLY A 20 -0.69 -16.59 -10.75
CA GLY A 20 -1.15 -17.39 -9.62
C GLY A 20 -1.77 -18.72 -10.04
N ARG A 21 -2.66 -18.70 -11.06
CA ARG A 21 -3.24 -19.93 -11.64
C ARG A 21 -2.19 -20.84 -12.26
N LYS A 22 -1.19 -20.26 -12.92
CA LYS A 22 -0.08 -21.02 -13.50
C LYS A 22 0.71 -21.74 -12.40
N MET A 23 1.07 -21.03 -11.35
CA MET A 23 1.79 -21.60 -10.21
C MET A 23 0.96 -22.66 -9.46
N SER A 24 -0.35 -22.44 -9.27
CA SER A 24 -1.25 -23.43 -8.65
C SER A 24 -1.43 -24.68 -9.49
N SER A 25 -1.25 -24.60 -10.81
CA SER A 25 -1.26 -25.75 -11.71
C SER A 25 0.04 -26.57 -11.70
N GLY A 26 1.00 -26.22 -10.83
CA GLY A 26 2.29 -26.90 -10.72
C GLY A 26 3.29 -26.53 -11.81
N ARG A 27 3.03 -25.45 -12.56
CA ARG A 27 3.95 -24.94 -13.59
C ARG A 27 4.86 -23.88 -13.01
N ASP A 28 6.15 -24.03 -13.27
CA ASP A 28 7.14 -23.01 -12.93
C ASP A 28 6.93 -21.73 -13.74
N LEU A 29 7.14 -20.60 -13.07
CA LEU A 29 7.19 -19.29 -13.68
C LEU A 29 8.56 -19.08 -14.34
N THR A 30 8.55 -18.65 -15.60
CA THR A 30 9.73 -18.18 -16.32
C THR A 30 10.29 -16.91 -15.67
N MET A 31 11.53 -16.54 -15.99
CA MET A 31 12.16 -15.33 -15.46
C MET A 31 11.32 -14.06 -15.70
N SER A 32 10.79 -13.91 -16.92
CA SER A 32 9.94 -12.76 -17.28
C SER A 32 8.63 -12.72 -16.49
N GLU A 33 8.02 -13.88 -16.25
CA GLU A 33 6.80 -13.99 -15.45
C GLU A 33 7.06 -13.71 -13.97
N ARG A 34 8.22 -14.10 -13.45
CA ARG A 34 8.64 -13.74 -12.08
C ARG A 34 8.83 -12.23 -11.96
N LEU A 35 9.51 -11.59 -12.91
CA LEU A 35 9.67 -10.14 -12.93
C LEU A 35 8.32 -9.43 -13.00
N MET A 36 7.41 -9.93 -13.84
CA MET A 36 6.05 -9.41 -13.97
C MET A 36 5.23 -9.57 -12.68
N ALA A 37 5.34 -10.71 -11.98
CA ALA A 37 4.71 -10.89 -10.67
C ALA A 37 5.28 -9.93 -9.62
N MET A 38 6.60 -9.72 -9.62
CA MET A 38 7.27 -8.81 -8.68
C MET A 38 6.84 -7.36 -8.90
N THR A 39 6.81 -6.88 -10.14
CA THR A 39 6.38 -5.51 -10.46
C THR A 39 4.90 -5.31 -10.14
N ALA A 40 4.06 -6.28 -10.46
CA ALA A 40 2.64 -6.23 -10.16
C ALA A 40 2.38 -6.21 -8.63
N THR A 41 3.12 -7.03 -7.87
CA THR A 41 3.04 -7.05 -6.41
C THR A 41 3.55 -5.74 -5.81
N ALA A 42 4.60 -5.14 -6.36
CA ALA A 42 5.10 -3.84 -5.90
C ALA A 42 4.07 -2.72 -6.10
N GLN A 43 3.34 -2.74 -7.23
CA GLN A 43 2.25 -1.79 -7.47
C GLN A 43 1.12 -1.94 -6.46
N THR A 44 0.66 -3.17 -6.18
CA THR A 44 -0.42 -3.41 -5.20
C THR A 44 0.01 -3.13 -3.76
N THR A 45 1.30 -3.26 -3.45
CA THR A 45 1.86 -3.02 -2.11
C THR A 45 2.49 -1.64 -1.94
N SER A 46 2.48 -0.78 -2.97
CA SER A 46 3.01 0.59 -2.90
C SER A 46 2.35 1.42 -1.78
N ASN A 47 1.07 1.16 -1.49
CA ASN A 47 0.36 1.74 -0.33
C ASN A 47 0.86 1.26 1.04
N ARG A 48 1.76 0.27 1.11
CA ARG A 48 2.24 -0.35 2.36
C ARG A 48 3.49 0.31 2.92
N TYR A 49 4.22 1.08 2.12
CA TYR A 49 5.47 1.77 2.51
C TYR A 49 5.26 3.22 2.99
N GLY A 50 4.03 3.56 3.38
CA GLY A 50 3.65 4.91 3.78
C GLY A 50 3.34 5.81 2.57
N PRO A 51 2.76 6.99 2.81
CA PRO A 51 2.46 7.94 1.74
C PRO A 51 3.73 8.28 0.96
N GLY A 52 3.64 8.35 -0.36
CA GLY A 52 4.73 8.86 -1.19
C GLY A 52 5.07 10.31 -0.81
N PRO A 53 6.21 10.87 -1.26
CA PRO A 53 6.62 12.23 -0.91
C PRO A 53 5.56 13.29 -1.27
N ALA A 54 4.71 13.03 -2.26
CA ALA A 54 3.60 13.89 -2.65
C ALA A 54 2.39 13.82 -1.68
N ASP A 55 2.25 12.72 -0.93
CA ASP A 55 1.14 12.45 -0.01
C ASP A 55 1.57 12.54 1.46
N MET A 56 2.80 12.99 1.74
CA MET A 56 3.29 13.15 3.11
C MET A 56 2.49 14.22 3.85
N VAL A 57 1.60 13.79 4.74
CA VAL A 57 0.94 14.69 5.68
C VAL A 57 1.89 14.96 6.84
N VAL A 58 2.26 16.23 7.04
CA VAL A 58 3.01 16.67 8.21
C VAL A 58 2.15 16.44 9.45
N GLN A 59 2.43 15.38 10.19
CA GLN A 59 1.81 15.17 11.50
C GLN A 59 2.57 16.03 12.52
N GLN A 60 1.85 16.91 13.22
CA GLN A 60 2.44 17.65 14.32
C GLN A 60 2.82 16.64 15.42
N PRO A 61 4.08 16.63 15.90
CA PRO A 61 4.48 15.67 16.91
C PRO A 61 3.63 15.89 18.17
N GLU A 62 2.87 14.88 18.56
CA GLU A 62 2.15 14.91 19.82
C GLU A 62 3.15 14.86 20.97
N LEU A 63 3.09 15.86 21.85
CA LEU A 63 3.90 15.86 23.07
C LEU A 63 3.52 14.63 23.91
N PRO A 64 4.50 13.81 24.34
CA PRO A 64 4.25 12.73 25.28
C PRO A 64 3.55 13.23 26.54
N GLU A 65 2.67 12.43 27.12
CA GLU A 65 1.89 12.84 28.31
C GLU A 65 2.79 13.28 29.48
N THR A 66 3.96 12.65 29.62
CA THR A 66 4.97 13.03 30.61
C THR A 66 5.43 14.48 30.45
N VAL A 67 5.63 14.93 29.20
CA VAL A 67 6.05 16.31 28.90
C VAL A 67 4.89 17.27 29.12
N LYS A 68 3.66 16.88 28.75
CA LYS A 68 2.45 17.68 29.05
C LYS A 68 2.26 17.87 30.56
N GLY A 69 2.47 16.83 31.37
CA GLY A 69 2.39 16.90 32.83
C GLY A 69 3.46 17.79 33.44
N VAL A 70 4.71 17.71 32.96
CA VAL A 70 5.79 18.61 33.39
C VAL A 70 5.47 20.06 33.02
N LEU A 71 4.99 20.33 31.79
CA LEU A 71 4.61 21.67 31.37
C LEU A 71 3.47 22.25 32.21
N ALA A 72 2.45 21.43 32.56
CA ALA A 72 1.37 21.85 33.44
C ALA A 72 1.89 22.27 34.83
N ASN A 73 2.86 21.54 35.38
CA ASN A 73 3.51 21.87 36.65
C ASN A 73 4.31 23.19 36.60
N PHE A 74 4.84 23.57 35.43
CA PHE A 74 5.55 24.85 35.23
C PHE A 74 4.62 26.05 35.05
N THR A 75 3.36 25.84 34.62
CA THR A 75 2.38 26.92 34.46
C THR A 75 1.64 27.30 35.76
N GLY A 76 1.84 26.56 36.85
CA GLY A 76 1.46 26.97 38.20
C GLY A 76 -0.03 27.28 38.40
N VAL A 77 -0.92 26.37 38.00
CA VAL A 77 -2.33 26.36 38.45
C VAL A 77 -2.48 25.37 39.61
#